data_AF-A0A2H3KBE1-F1
#
_entry.id   AF-A0A2H3KBE1-F1
#
_cell.length_a   1.000
_cell.length_b   1.000
_cell.length_c   1.000
_cell.angle_alpha   90.00
_cell.angle_beta   90.00
_cell.angle_gamma   90.00
#
_symmetry.space_group_name_H-M   'P 1'
#
loop_
_entity.id
_entity.type
_entity.pdbx_description
1 polymer ?
#
loop_
_entity_poly.entity_id
_entity_poly.type
_entity_poly.pdbx_seq_one_letter_code
_entity_poly.pdbx_strand_id
1 'polypeptide(L)'
;MKGIAKIKGSLNPKIGEDCFYEVVEFHKGTPMPNPNAIKWKLFKKNNGKWEEAKGNSKTGMKVAFNFSPRSYGKEVLVEAYLFEPEMKSPPGLVVKPVLGPRKIVNTEILDANGDKITKTPKYGQA
;
A
#
# COMPACT_ATOMS: atom_id res chain seq x y z
N MET A 1 3.00 -25.78 -11.15
CA MET A 1 3.13 -24.86 -10.00
C MET A 1 1.83 -24.94 -9.21
N LYS A 2 1.87 -24.97 -7.88
CA LYS A 2 0.68 -24.93 -7.00
C LYS A 2 0.69 -23.58 -6.30
N GLY A 3 -0.42 -22.85 -6.31
CA GLY A 3 -0.43 -21.47 -5.82
C GLY A 3 -1.40 -20.56 -6.54
N ILE A 4 -1.18 -19.27 -6.39
CA ILE A 4 -1.98 -18.21 -7.02
C ILE A 4 -1.43 -17.96 -8.42
N ALA A 5 -2.29 -18.00 -9.42
CA ALA A 5 -1.91 -17.77 -10.82
C ALA A 5 -2.11 -16.31 -11.22
N LYS A 6 -3.17 -15.66 -10.70
CA LYS A 6 -3.56 -14.32 -11.11
C LYS A 6 -4.22 -13.55 -9.98
N ILE A 7 -3.83 -12.29 -9.84
CA ILE A 7 -4.50 -11.29 -8.99
C ILE A 7 -4.99 -10.12 -9.85
N LYS A 8 -5.95 -9.36 -9.34
CA LYS A 8 -6.38 -8.09 -9.94
C LYS A 8 -6.43 -6.97 -8.91
N GLY A 9 -6.32 -5.74 -9.38
CA GLY A 9 -6.39 -4.51 -8.59
C GLY A 9 -6.00 -3.30 -9.43
N SER A 10 -5.90 -2.13 -8.81
CA SER A 10 -5.48 -0.91 -9.51
C SER A 10 -3.98 -0.94 -9.82
N LEU A 11 -3.62 -0.62 -11.07
CA LEU A 11 -2.21 -0.40 -11.46
C LEU A 11 -1.68 0.96 -10.99
N ASN A 12 -2.59 1.91 -10.74
CA ASN A 12 -2.29 3.27 -10.32
C ASN A 12 -3.03 3.57 -9.00
N PRO A 13 -2.66 2.93 -7.88
CA PRO A 13 -3.31 3.19 -6.61
C PRO A 13 -3.04 4.62 -6.14
N LYS A 14 -4.05 5.27 -5.58
CA LYS A 14 -3.90 6.61 -4.98
C LYS A 14 -3.28 6.50 -3.60
N ILE A 15 -2.24 7.28 -3.36
CA ILE A 15 -1.59 7.37 -2.04
C ILE A 15 -2.57 7.97 -1.03
N GLY A 16 -2.61 7.36 0.16
CA GLY A 16 -3.49 7.78 1.25
C GLY A 16 -4.93 7.24 1.15
N GLU A 17 -5.28 6.52 0.08
CA GLU A 17 -6.56 5.82 -0.06
C GLU A 17 -6.36 4.30 -0.01
N ASP A 18 -7.38 3.59 0.47
CA ASP A 18 -7.40 2.14 0.47
C ASP A 18 -7.64 1.61 -0.95
N CYS A 19 -6.68 0.85 -1.47
CA CYS A 19 -6.78 0.18 -2.76
C CYS A 19 -6.94 -1.31 -2.56
N PHE A 20 -8.00 -1.87 -3.14
CA PHE A 20 -8.32 -3.29 -3.00
C PHE A 20 -7.65 -4.14 -4.08
N TYR A 21 -7.15 -5.30 -3.65
CA TYR A 21 -6.58 -6.34 -4.50
C TYR A 21 -7.21 -7.67 -4.13
N GLU A 22 -7.45 -8.53 -5.13
CA GLU A 22 -8.06 -9.83 -4.92
C GLU A 22 -7.48 -10.91 -5.83
N VAL A 23 -7.52 -12.15 -5.34
CA VAL A 23 -7.13 -13.33 -6.10
C VAL A 23 -8.23 -13.67 -7.11
N VAL A 24 -7.84 -13.84 -8.37
CA VAL A 24 -8.75 -14.17 -9.47
C VAL A 24 -8.67 -15.64 -9.84
N GLU A 25 -7.46 -16.19 -9.85
CA GLU A 25 -7.21 -17.53 -10.36
C GLU A 25 -6.09 -18.22 -9.58
N PHE A 26 -6.27 -19.52 -9.35
CA PHE A 26 -5.26 -20.42 -8.81
C PHE A 26 -4.74 -21.33 -9.91
N HIS A 27 -3.49 -21.76 -9.81
CA HIS A 27 -2.95 -22.71 -10.77
C HIS A 27 -3.71 -24.03 -10.74
N LYS A 28 -3.89 -24.66 -11.91
CA LYS A 28 -4.50 -25.98 -12.05
C LYS A 28 -3.83 -26.99 -11.10
N GLY A 29 -4.63 -27.68 -10.28
CA GLY A 29 -4.15 -28.63 -9.27
C GLY A 29 -3.84 -28.03 -7.89
N THR A 30 -4.14 -26.75 -7.68
CA THR A 30 -4.15 -26.15 -6.35
C THR A 30 -5.50 -26.43 -5.69
N PRO A 31 -5.58 -27.20 -4.58
CA PRO A 31 -6.83 -27.37 -3.86
C PRO A 31 -7.30 -26.01 -3.35
N MET A 32 -8.62 -25.78 -3.32
CA MET A 32 -9.19 -24.52 -2.86
C MET A 32 -8.67 -24.23 -1.44
N PRO A 33 -7.81 -23.21 -1.26
CA PRO A 33 -7.21 -22.94 0.04
C PRO A 33 -8.25 -22.32 0.97
N ASN A 34 -8.06 -22.49 2.28
CA ASN A 34 -8.76 -21.65 3.24
C ASN A 34 -8.45 -20.17 2.91
N PRO A 35 -9.45 -19.28 2.80
CA PRO A 35 -9.21 -17.86 2.54
C PRO A 35 -8.13 -17.23 3.44
N ASN A 36 -8.05 -17.67 4.71
CA ASN A 36 -7.08 -17.18 5.69
C ASN A 36 -5.65 -17.70 5.46
N ALA A 37 -5.46 -18.72 4.61
CA ALA A 37 -4.15 -19.22 4.23
C ALA A 37 -3.48 -18.39 3.14
N ILE A 38 -4.25 -17.57 2.41
CA ILE A 38 -3.72 -16.66 1.39
C ILE A 38 -3.05 -15.49 2.10
N LYS A 39 -1.76 -15.32 1.86
CA LYS A 39 -0.94 -14.25 2.41
C LYS A 39 -0.65 -13.23 1.32
N TRP A 40 -0.57 -11.97 1.72
CA TRP A 40 -0.25 -10.85 0.84
C TRP A 40 0.94 -10.10 1.37
N LYS A 41 1.83 -9.69 0.46
CA LYS A 41 2.97 -8.84 0.73
C LYS A 41 3.14 -7.79 -0.35
N LEU A 42 3.83 -6.71 0.03
CA LEU A 42 4.27 -5.67 -0.87
C LEU A 42 5.79 -5.74 -0.99
N PHE A 43 6.31 -5.59 -2.20
CA PHE A 43 7.73 -5.48 -2.46
C PHE A 43 8.04 -4.16 -3.14
N LYS A 44 9.05 -3.45 -2.66
CA LYS A 44 9.58 -2.24 -3.28
C LYS A 44 10.76 -2.63 -4.17
N LYS A 45 10.93 -1.94 -5.29
CA LYS A 45 12.13 -2.11 -6.11
C LYS A 45 13.28 -1.29 -5.54
N ASN A 46 14.40 -1.93 -5.23
CA ASN A 46 15.63 -1.29 -4.79
C ASN A 46 16.81 -1.87 -5.60
N ASN A 47 17.57 -1.01 -6.29
CA ASN A 47 18.69 -1.42 -7.15
C ASN A 47 18.37 -2.58 -8.11
N GLY A 48 17.17 -2.57 -8.71
CA GLY A 48 16.71 -3.60 -9.63
C GLY A 48 16.22 -4.91 -8.99
N LYS A 49 16.32 -5.05 -7.66
CA LYS A 49 15.81 -6.21 -6.91
C LYS A 49 14.55 -5.85 -6.13
N TRP A 50 13.68 -6.84 -5.94
CA TRP A 50 12.51 -6.71 -5.08
C TRP A 50 12.90 -6.93 -3.63
N GLU A 51 12.57 -5.98 -2.78
CA GLU A 51 12.74 -6.07 -1.32
C GLU A 51 11.39 -5.98 -0.64
N GLU A 52 11.18 -6.78 0.41
CA GLU A 52 9.94 -6.73 1.18
C GLU A 52 9.73 -5.36 1.84
N ALA A 53 8.54 -4.79 1.66
CA ALA A 53 8.13 -3.57 2.33
C ALA A 53 7.62 -3.92 3.73
N LYS A 54 8.28 -3.38 4.76
CA LYS A 54 7.94 -3.63 6.18
C LYS A 54 6.47 -3.27 6.49
N GLY A 55 5.82 -4.12 7.30
CA GLY A 55 4.54 -3.80 7.97
C GLY A 55 3.26 -4.05 7.16
N ASN A 56 3.32 -4.74 6.02
CA ASN A 56 2.18 -4.87 5.10
C ASN A 56 1.70 -6.32 4.90
N SER A 57 1.96 -7.21 5.85
CA SER A 57 1.47 -8.58 5.77
C SER A 57 -0.03 -8.63 6.04
N LYS A 58 -0.81 -9.13 5.06
CA LYS A 58 -2.27 -9.31 5.18
C LYS A 58 -2.65 -10.73 4.77
N THR A 59 -3.85 -11.16 5.15
CA THR A 59 -4.40 -12.45 4.73
C THR A 59 -5.82 -12.31 4.20
N GLY A 60 -6.23 -13.23 3.33
CA GLY A 60 -7.59 -13.26 2.75
C GLY A 60 -7.62 -13.34 1.23
N MET A 61 -8.81 -13.64 0.66
CA MET A 61 -9.06 -13.63 -0.79
C MET A 61 -8.96 -12.22 -1.40
N LYS A 62 -9.30 -11.20 -0.62
CA LYS A 62 -9.30 -9.78 -0.99
C LYS A 62 -8.76 -8.96 0.17
N VAL A 63 -7.81 -8.06 -0.11
CA VAL A 63 -7.18 -7.21 0.89
C VAL A 63 -7.12 -5.76 0.42
N ALA A 64 -7.16 -4.83 1.38
CA ALA A 64 -6.92 -3.41 1.13
C ALA A 64 -5.47 -3.05 1.48
N PHE A 65 -4.80 -2.37 0.56
CA PHE A 65 -3.49 -1.77 0.77
C PHE A 65 -3.56 -0.25 0.73
N ASN A 66 -2.90 0.39 1.68
CA ASN A 66 -2.67 1.82 1.70
C ASN A 66 -1.20 2.08 1.37
N PHE A 67 -0.95 2.83 0.29
CA PHE A 67 0.41 3.08 -0.18
C PHE A 67 0.99 4.31 0.50
N SER A 68 2.18 4.15 1.09
CA SER A 68 2.85 5.27 1.76
C SER A 68 3.27 6.37 0.76
N PRO A 69 3.35 7.65 1.19
CA PRO A 69 3.86 8.72 0.34
C PRO A 69 5.26 8.46 -0.24
N ARG A 70 6.10 7.68 0.44
CA ARG A 70 7.45 7.29 -0.01
C ARG A 70 7.46 6.38 -1.24
N SER A 71 6.31 5.79 -1.58
CA SER A 71 6.12 4.94 -2.76
C SER A 71 5.67 5.70 -4.01
N TYR A 72 5.44 7.02 -3.89
CA TYR A 72 5.06 7.87 -5.03
C TYR A 72 6.05 7.75 -6.19
N GLY A 73 5.51 7.44 -7.38
CA GLY A 73 6.28 7.33 -8.61
C GLY A 73 7.21 6.11 -8.68
N LYS A 74 7.29 5.28 -7.63
CA LYS A 74 8.10 4.06 -7.60
C LYS A 74 7.27 2.84 -7.98
N GLU A 75 7.94 1.84 -8.51
CA GLU A 75 7.32 0.53 -8.76
C GLU A 75 7.21 -0.24 -7.44
N VAL A 76 6.02 -0.74 -7.16
CA VAL A 76 5.71 -1.63 -6.04
C VAL A 76 5.08 -2.89 -6.61
N LEU A 77 5.58 -4.05 -6.21
CA LEU A 77 4.99 -5.34 -6.55
C LEU A 77 4.03 -5.75 -5.45
N VAL A 78 2.76 -5.93 -5.79
CA VAL A 78 1.75 -6.54 -4.94
C VAL A 78 1.71 -8.01 -5.25
N GLU A 79 1.88 -8.88 -4.24
CA GLU A 79 1.89 -10.32 -4.47
C GLU A 79 1.05 -11.04 -3.41
N ALA A 80 0.24 -11.97 -3.89
CA ALA A 80 -0.49 -12.92 -3.07
C ALA A 80 0.12 -14.31 -3.24
N TYR A 81 0.30 -15.04 -2.15
CA TYR A 81 0.92 -16.36 -2.17
C TYR A 81 0.32 -17.27 -1.07
N LEU A 82 0.45 -18.59 -1.26
CA LEU A 82 0.01 -19.58 -0.26
C LEU A 82 1.18 -20.10 0.59
N PHE A 83 2.32 -20.35 -0.05
CA PHE A 83 3.51 -20.92 0.59
C PHE A 83 4.57 -19.83 0.76
N GLU A 84 5.25 -19.49 -0.33
CA GLU A 84 6.30 -18.48 -0.39
C GLU A 84 6.02 -17.48 -1.52
N PRO A 85 6.44 -16.20 -1.36
CA PRO A 85 6.34 -15.21 -2.42
C PRO A 85 7.34 -15.52 -3.53
N GLU A 86 6.91 -15.39 -4.79
CA GLU A 86 7.75 -15.63 -5.97
C GLU A 86 8.48 -14.35 -6.42
N MET A 87 8.11 -13.18 -5.87
CA MET A 87 8.68 -11.85 -6.13
C MET A 87 8.77 -11.53 -7.62
N LYS A 88 7.77 -11.96 -8.39
CA LYS A 88 7.67 -11.77 -9.84
C LYS A 88 6.26 -11.44 -10.29
N SER A 89 6.15 -10.87 -11.48
CA SER A 89 4.88 -10.62 -12.14
C SER A 89 4.91 -11.28 -13.52
N PRO A 90 4.01 -12.25 -13.82
CA PRO A 90 2.99 -12.89 -12.96
C PRO A 90 3.58 -13.94 -11.97
N PRO A 91 2.95 -14.23 -10.81
CA PRO A 91 1.54 -13.96 -10.48
C PRO A 91 1.26 -12.63 -9.76
N GLY A 92 2.29 -11.94 -9.28
CA GLY A 92 2.14 -10.61 -8.67
C GLY A 92 1.76 -9.52 -9.68
N LEU A 93 1.43 -8.33 -9.18
CA LEU A 93 1.02 -7.17 -9.96
C LEU A 93 1.95 -6.00 -9.66
N VAL A 94 2.66 -5.51 -10.67
CA VAL A 94 3.47 -4.29 -10.54
C VAL A 94 2.55 -3.08 -10.64
N VAL A 95 2.57 -2.25 -9.61
CA VAL A 95 1.76 -1.03 -9.50
C VAL A 95 2.66 0.19 -9.33
N LYS A 96 2.16 1.34 -9.76
CA LYS A 96 2.85 2.63 -9.64
C LYS A 96 1.94 3.61 -8.89
N PRO A 97 2.14 3.80 -7.58
CA PRO A 97 1.30 4.70 -6.80
C PRO A 97 1.37 6.15 -7.30
N VAL A 98 0.19 6.75 -7.42
CA VAL A 98 -0.01 8.13 -7.87
C VAL A 98 -0.45 9.00 -6.70
N LEU A 99 -0.33 10.33 -6.85
CA LEU A 99 -0.85 11.25 -5.84
C LEU A 99 -2.36 11.04 -5.69
N GLY A 100 -2.77 10.84 -4.43
CA GLY A 100 -4.16 10.97 -4.06
C GLY A 100 -4.60 12.44 -4.02
N PRO A 101 -5.88 12.70 -3.71
CA PRO A 101 -6.36 14.06 -3.47
C PRO A 101 -5.56 14.70 -2.35
N ARG A 102 -5.14 15.96 -2.55
CA ARG A 102 -4.43 16.73 -1.53
C ARG A 102 -5.35 16.91 -0.31
N LYS A 103 -4.88 16.52 0.87
CA LYS A 103 -5.60 16.71 2.14
C LYS A 103 -4.68 17.39 3.14
N ILE A 104 -5.18 18.43 3.80
CA ILE A 104 -4.48 19.04 4.93
C ILE A 104 -4.58 18.06 6.10
N VAL A 105 -3.43 17.59 6.58
CA VAL A 105 -3.36 16.61 7.69
C VAL A 105 -3.30 17.32 9.04
N ASN A 106 -2.59 18.45 9.10
CA ASN A 106 -2.48 19.28 10.29
C ASN A 106 -2.37 20.75 9.85
N THR A 107 -2.87 21.65 10.69
CA THR A 107 -2.64 23.09 10.59
C THR A 107 -2.19 23.54 11.98
N GLU A 108 -1.00 24.13 12.08
CA GLU A 108 -0.54 24.76 13.32
C GLU A 108 -0.50 26.27 13.11
N ILE A 109 -1.02 27.01 14.10
CA ILE A 109 -0.92 28.46 14.15
C ILE A 109 0.12 28.78 15.21
N LEU A 110 1.18 29.48 14.81
CA LEU A 110 2.31 29.85 15.63
C LEU A 110 2.31 31.37 15.85
N ASP A 111 2.95 31.83 16.93
CA ASP A 111 3.18 33.25 17.14
C ASP A 111 4.27 33.80 16.21
N ALA A 112 4.57 35.10 16.30
CA ALA A 112 5.58 35.75 15.47
C ALA A 112 7.01 35.19 15.66
N ASN A 113 7.27 34.47 16.74
CA ASN A 113 8.55 33.84 17.04
C ASN A 113 8.59 32.37 16.58
N GLY A 114 7.48 31.83 16.07
CA GLY A 114 7.35 30.43 15.68
C GLY A 114 6.98 29.49 16.83
N ASP A 115 6.58 30.02 18.00
CA ASP A 115 6.17 29.23 19.14
C ASP A 115 4.67 28.91 19.10
N LYS A 116 4.27 27.81 19.77
CA LYS A 116 2.85 27.47 19.92
C LYS A 116 2.15 28.54 20.74
N ILE A 117 1.03 29.02 20.22
CA ILE A 117 0.17 29.97 20.93
C ILE A 117 -0.42 29.28 22.15
N THR A 118 0.13 29.58 23.32
CA THR A 118 -0.32 29.05 24.62
C THR A 118 -1.20 30.04 25.39
N LYS A 119 -1.20 31.31 24.96
CA LYS A 119 -1.97 32.40 25.57
C LYS A 119 -3.04 32.85 24.59
N THR A 120 -4.20 33.28 25.10
CA THR A 120 -5.27 33.84 24.27
C THR A 120 -4.74 35.01 23.44
N PRO A 121 -4.80 34.94 22.09
CA PRO A 121 -4.38 36.04 21.23
C PRO A 121 -5.19 37.30 21.56
N LYS A 122 -4.50 38.41 21.79
CA LYS A 122 -5.16 39.71 21.87
C LYS A 122 -5.44 40.17 20.45
N TYR A 123 -6.72 40.28 20.08
CA TYR A 123 -7.16 40.82 18.80
C TYR A 123 -8.00 42.09 19.05
N GLY A 124 -7.92 43.06 18.13
CA GLY A 124 -8.84 44.20 18.11
C GLY A 124 -8.51 45.40 19.02
N GLN A 125 -7.24 45.64 19.39
CA GLN A 125 -6.85 46.93 19.96
C GLN A 125 -6.10 47.75 18.91
N ALA A 126 -6.75 48.83 18.47
CA ALA A 126 -6.15 49.92 17.71
C ALA A 126 -5.36 50.83 18.65
#